data_AF-A0A380CDF0-F1
#
_entry.id   AF-A0A380CDF0-F1
#
_cell.length_a   1.000
_cell.length_b   1.000
_cell.length_c   1.000
_cell.angle_alpha   90.00
_cell.angle_beta   90.00
_cell.angle_gamma   90.00
#
_symmetry.space_group_name_H-M   'P 1'
#
loop_
_entity.id
_entity.type
_entity.pdbx_description
1 polymer ?
#
loop_
_entity_poly.entity_id
_entity_poly.type
_entity_poly.pdbx_seq_one_letter_code
_entity_poly.pdbx_strand_id
1 'polypeptide(L)'
;MYELTLENIKNAIRVDHDFDDNEIQYLYLPAARRQVKGAITDDEGFYTSNDEVISLFNLAVINHVAHHYENRSTTTQFEKVETPQSSLALIQALRGEYAKWKSANSSTE
;
A
#
# COMPACT_ATOMS: atom_id res chain seq x y z
N MET A 1 -7.64 -12.90 -6.94
CA MET A 1 -6.66 -11.90 -6.47
C MET A 1 -7.33 -10.54 -6.45
N TYR A 2 -7.22 -9.77 -5.37
CA TYR A 2 -7.81 -8.42 -5.29
C TYR A 2 -6.93 -7.44 -6.07
N GLU A 3 -7.45 -6.79 -7.11
CA GLU A 3 -6.68 -5.85 -7.94
C GLU A 3 -6.87 -4.40 -7.47
N LEU A 4 -5.80 -3.61 -7.54
CA LEU A 4 -5.82 -2.17 -7.22
C LEU A 4 -6.35 -1.34 -8.40
N THR A 5 -7.61 -1.58 -8.77
CA THR A 5 -8.37 -0.72 -9.70
C THR A 5 -8.97 0.46 -8.95
N LEU A 6 -9.27 1.56 -9.66
CA LEU A 6 -9.92 2.74 -9.09
C LEU A 6 -11.22 2.35 -8.34
N GLU A 7 -12.07 1.56 -8.98
CA GLU A 7 -13.35 1.13 -8.42
C GLU A 7 -13.16 0.29 -7.15
N ASN A 8 -12.22 -0.64 -7.15
CA ASN A 8 -11.92 -1.45 -5.96
C ASN A 8 -11.43 -0.57 -4.81
N ILE A 9 -10.53 0.38 -5.10
CA ILE A 9 -10.00 1.32 -4.10
C ILE A 9 -11.13 2.16 -3.52
N LYS A 10 -11.99 2.76 -4.37
CA LYS A 10 -13.17 3.54 -3.94
C LYS A 10 -14.06 2.75 -3.00
N ASN A 11 -14.38 1.51 -3.37
CA ASN A 11 -15.15 0.61 -2.52
C ASN A 11 -14.44 0.31 -1.18
N ALA A 12 -13.12 0.12 -1.18
CA ALA A 12 -12.35 -0.14 0.03
C ALA A 12 -12.32 1.06 1.00
N ILE A 13 -12.25 2.28 0.47
CA ILE A 13 -12.23 3.53 1.26
C ILE A 13 -13.62 4.17 1.41
N ARG A 14 -14.69 3.48 0.98
CA ARG A 14 -16.09 3.90 1.09
C ARG A 14 -16.41 5.23 0.39
N VAL A 15 -15.81 5.44 -0.78
CA VAL A 15 -16.13 6.56 -1.68
C VAL A 15 -17.13 6.08 -2.73
N ASP A 16 -18.31 6.69 -2.79
CA ASP A 16 -19.43 6.32 -3.67
C ASP A 16 -19.72 7.35 -4.78
N HIS A 17 -18.79 8.28 -5.00
CA HIS A 17 -18.91 9.36 -5.98
C HIS A 17 -17.63 9.50 -6.82
N ASP A 18 -17.68 10.32 -7.87
CA ASP A 18 -16.58 10.41 -8.86
C ASP A 18 -15.73 11.69 -8.73
N PHE A 19 -16.03 12.56 -7.77
CA PHE A 19 -15.34 13.85 -7.61
C PHE A 19 -13.83 13.74 -7.39
N ASP A 20 -13.39 12.69 -6.68
CA ASP A 20 -11.99 12.47 -6.31
C ASP A 20 -11.29 11.43 -7.20
N ASP A 21 -11.92 10.94 -8.27
CA ASP A 21 -11.40 9.84 -9.11
C ASP A 21 -10.00 10.13 -9.63
N ASN A 22 -9.76 11.36 -10.10
CA ASN A 22 -8.46 11.79 -10.58
C ASN A 22 -7.41 11.86 -9.46
N GLU A 23 -7.79 12.34 -8.28
CA GLU A 23 -6.86 12.39 -7.14
C GLU A 23 -6.49 10.97 -6.68
N ILE A 24 -7.48 10.09 -6.56
CA ILE A 24 -7.27 8.69 -6.17
C ILE A 24 -6.38 7.97 -7.18
N GLN A 25 -6.72 8.07 -8.48
CA GLN A 25 -6.04 7.34 -9.54
C GLN A 25 -4.62 7.85 -9.81
N TYR A 26 -4.45 9.18 -9.87
CA TYR A 26 -3.22 9.78 -10.38
C TYR A 26 -2.32 10.39 -9.30
N LEU A 27 -2.80 10.55 -8.05
CA LEU A 27 -2.00 11.06 -6.94
C LEU A 27 -1.85 10.01 -5.82
N TYR A 28 -2.95 9.61 -5.19
CA TYR A 28 -2.89 8.78 -3.98
C TYR A 28 -2.39 7.37 -4.25
N LEU A 29 -2.92 6.69 -5.26
CA LEU A 29 -2.50 5.33 -5.62
C LEU A 29 -1.00 5.25 -5.98
N PRO A 30 -0.45 6.06 -6.90
CA PRO A 30 0.99 5.99 -7.22
C PRO A 30 1.87 6.38 -6.03
N ALA A 31 1.48 7.38 -5.24
CA ALA A 31 2.23 7.77 -4.04
C ALA A 31 2.26 6.65 -2.99
N ALA A 32 1.11 6.03 -2.71
CA ALA A 32 1.00 4.91 -1.77
C ALA A 32 1.85 3.72 -2.22
N ARG A 33 1.79 3.35 -3.52
CA ARG A 33 2.66 2.30 -4.08
C ARG A 33 4.14 2.63 -3.89
N ARG A 34 4.56 3.87 -4.19
CA ARG A 34 5.95 4.30 -4.06
C ARG A 34 6.43 4.27 -2.61
N GLN A 35 5.57 4.66 -1.66
CA GLN A 35 5.86 4.64 -0.22
C GLN A 35 6.09 3.21 0.29
N VAL A 36 5.16 2.29 -0.03
CA VAL A 36 5.27 0.89 0.37
C VAL A 36 6.54 0.27 -0.25
N LYS A 37 6.74 0.43 -1.57
CA LYS A 37 7.91 -0.12 -2.26
C LYS A 37 9.22 0.42 -1.72
N GLY A 38 9.30 1.74 -1.53
CA GLY A 38 10.49 2.40 -0.99
C GLY A 38 10.86 1.95 0.43
N ALA A 39 9.90 1.43 1.19
CA ALA A 39 10.16 0.89 2.52
C ALA A 39 10.67 -0.56 2.50
N ILE A 40 10.55 -1.29 1.39
CA ILE A 40 10.81 -2.74 1.30
C ILE A 40 11.86 -3.05 0.23
N THR A 41 11.53 -2.85 -1.05
CA THR A 41 12.39 -3.13 -2.22
C THR A 41 11.76 -2.54 -3.50
N ASP A 42 12.57 -2.25 -4.52
CA ASP A 42 12.12 -1.89 -5.86
C ASP A 42 12.03 -3.10 -6.81
N ASP A 43 12.27 -4.33 -6.31
CA ASP A 43 12.17 -5.56 -7.10
C ASP A 43 10.70 -5.96 -7.34
N GLU A 44 10.22 -5.76 -8.58
CA GLU A 44 8.85 -6.10 -8.98
C GLU A 44 8.55 -7.60 -8.88
N GLY A 45 9.55 -8.47 -9.02
CA GLY A 45 9.39 -9.92 -8.93
C GLY A 45 8.94 -10.37 -7.54
N PHE A 46 9.29 -9.61 -6.50
CA PHE A 46 8.83 -9.88 -5.14
C PHE A 46 7.31 -9.67 -5.03
N TYR A 47 6.78 -8.55 -5.54
CA TYR A 47 5.36 -8.19 -5.38
C TYR A 47 4.40 -9.04 -6.20
N THR A 48 4.92 -9.86 -7.12
CA THR A 48 4.15 -10.82 -7.92
C THR A 48 4.50 -12.28 -7.59
N SER A 49 5.31 -12.52 -6.54
CA SER A 49 5.87 -13.83 -6.24
C SER A 49 4.86 -14.87 -5.75
N ASN A 50 3.84 -14.45 -5.00
CA ASN A 50 2.74 -15.29 -4.56
C ASN A 50 1.53 -14.46 -4.08
N ASP A 51 0.37 -15.12 -3.96
CA ASP A 51 -0.91 -14.49 -3.62
C ASP A 51 -0.94 -13.81 -2.23
N GLU A 52 -0.18 -14.32 -1.26
CA GLU A 52 -0.11 -13.74 0.09
C GLU A 52 0.66 -12.42 0.09
N VAL A 53 1.81 -12.37 -0.59
CA VAL A 53 2.61 -11.15 -0.77
C VAL A 53 1.81 -10.09 -1.54
N ILE A 54 1.13 -10.51 -2.60
CA ILE A 54 0.22 -9.65 -3.36
C ILE A 54 -0.85 -9.03 -2.44
N SER A 55 -1.49 -9.86 -1.61
CA SER A 55 -2.58 -9.41 -0.74
C SER A 55 -2.08 -8.45 0.34
N LEU A 56 -0.93 -8.75 0.95
CA LEU A 56 -0.26 -7.88 1.93
C LEU A 56 0.13 -6.54 1.31
N PHE A 57 0.70 -6.56 0.10
CA PHE A 57 1.07 -5.37 -0.63
C PHE A 57 -0.16 -4.50 -0.95
N ASN A 58 -1.22 -5.10 -1.49
CA ASN A 58 -2.43 -4.37 -1.85
C ASN A 58 -3.13 -3.78 -0.62
N LEU A 59 -3.18 -4.50 0.50
CA LEU A 59 -3.72 -3.98 1.75
C LEU A 59 -2.90 -2.81 2.30
N ALA A 60 -1.56 -2.89 2.25
CA ALA A 60 -0.69 -1.80 2.67
C ALA A 60 -0.93 -0.55 1.81
N VAL A 61 -1.03 -0.71 0.48
CA VAL A 61 -1.32 0.39 -0.44
C VAL A 61 -2.68 1.02 -0.16
N ILE A 62 -3.73 0.22 0.03
CA ILE A 62 -5.08 0.73 0.35
C ILE A 62 -5.07 1.53 1.65
N ASN A 63 -4.40 1.05 2.71
CA ASN A 63 -4.30 1.79 3.97
C ASN A 63 -3.61 3.15 3.81
N HIS A 64 -2.57 3.22 2.97
CA HIS A 64 -1.93 4.50 2.64
C HIS A 64 -2.85 5.42 1.83
N VAL A 65 -3.59 4.89 0.84
CA VAL A 65 -4.58 5.68 0.08
C VAL A 65 -5.66 6.24 1.02
N ALA A 66 -6.24 5.39 1.86
CA ALA A 66 -7.26 5.79 2.85
C ALA A 66 -6.73 6.89 3.78
N HIS A 67 -5.51 6.71 4.27
CA HIS A 67 -4.89 7.70 5.16
C HIS A 67 -4.72 9.06 4.48
N HIS A 68 -4.17 9.10 3.26
CA HIS A 68 -4.01 10.35 2.51
C HIS A 68 -5.35 11.01 2.20
N TYR A 69 -6.36 10.20 1.85
CA TYR A 69 -7.71 10.68 1.56
C TYR A 69 -8.37 11.36 2.77
N GLU A 70 -8.30 10.73 3.95
CA GLU A 70 -8.95 11.21 5.18
C GLU A 70 -8.14 12.31 5.89
N ASN A 71 -6.82 12.36 5.72
CA ASN A 71 -5.92 13.17 6.55
C ASN A 71 -5.22 14.32 5.80
N ARG A 72 -5.93 15.01 4.91
CA ARG A 72 -5.37 16.08 4.04
C ARG A 72 -4.73 17.26 4.76
N SER A 73 -5.21 17.62 5.96
CA SER A 73 -4.65 18.71 6.77
C SER A 73 -3.68 18.20 7.84
N THR A 74 -2.51 18.82 7.96
CA THR A 74 -1.57 18.59 9.07
C THR A 74 -2.09 19.12 10.40
N THR A 75 -3.07 20.02 10.37
CA THR A 75 -3.77 20.55 11.55
C THR A 75 -5.12 19.86 11.73
N THR A 76 -5.46 19.54 12.97
CA THR A 76 -6.62 18.74 13.34
C THR A 76 -6.98 19.04 14.79
N GLN A 77 -8.27 18.93 15.14
CA GLN A 77 -8.73 19.06 16.53
C GLN A 77 -8.42 17.81 17.36
N PHE A 78 -8.06 16.70 16.72
CA PHE A 78 -7.70 15.42 17.34
C PHE A 78 -6.27 15.04 17.01
N GLU A 79 -5.59 14.30 17.88
CA GLU A 79 -4.23 13.81 17.62
C GLU A 79 -4.21 12.91 16.37
N LYS A 80 -3.36 13.26 15.39
CA LYS A 80 -3.12 12.46 14.19
C LYS A 80 -1.82 11.69 14.35
N VAL A 81 -1.86 10.40 14.01
CA VAL A 81 -0.63 9.60 13.87
C VAL A 81 -0.14 9.72 12.43
N GLU A 82 1.13 10.08 12.26
CA GLU A 82 1.76 10.39 10.97
C GLU A 82 1.81 9.18 10.01
N THR A 83 1.74 7.96 10.54
CA THR A 83 1.65 6.73 9.75
C THR A 83 0.56 5.85 10.34
N PRO A 84 -0.34 5.26 9.53
CA PRO A 84 -1.28 4.28 10.03
C PRO A 84 -0.51 3.12 10.67
N GLN A 85 -0.75 2.86 11.96
CA GLN A 85 -0.07 1.78 12.68
C GLN A 85 -0.27 0.42 11.98
N SER A 86 -1.44 0.24 11.35
CA SER A 86 -1.75 -0.91 10.50
C SER A 86 -0.82 -1.01 9.28
N SER A 87 -0.51 0.10 8.60
CA SER A 87 0.44 0.13 7.48
C SER A 87 1.86 -0.22 7.92
N LEU A 88 2.31 0.27 9.09
CA LEU A 88 3.64 -0.05 9.60
C LEU A 88 3.80 -1.55 9.85
N ALA A 89 2.80 -2.19 10.46
CA ALA A 89 2.81 -3.64 10.70
C ALA A 89 2.88 -4.43 9.38
N LEU A 90 2.13 -4.02 8.35
CA LEU A 90 2.15 -4.64 7.02
C LEU A 90 3.50 -4.47 6.32
N ILE A 91 4.12 -3.29 6.45
CA ILE A 91 5.47 -3.04 5.91
C ILE A 91 6.49 -3.98 6.59
N GLN A 92 6.42 -4.18 7.90
CA GLN A 92 7.34 -5.12 8.58
C GLN A 92 7.09 -6.57 8.15
N ALA A 93 5.84 -6.98 7.97
CA ALA A 93 5.52 -8.30 7.43
C ALA A 93 6.10 -8.50 6.02
N LEU A 94 5.92 -7.50 5.13
CA LEU A 94 6.48 -7.54 3.77
C LEU A 94 8.01 -7.56 3.76
N ARG A 95 8.68 -6.87 4.69
CA ARG A 95 10.15 -6.97 4.84
C ARG A 95 10.59 -8.37 5.23
N GLY A 96 9.84 -9.02 6.12
CA GLY A 96 10.08 -10.42 6.50
C GLY A 96 9.92 -11.37 5.30
N GLU A 97 8.85 -11.21 4.53
CA GLU A 97 8.63 -11.99 3.31
C GLU A 97 9.69 -11.72 2.24
N TYR A 98 10.11 -10.46 2.06
CA TYR A 98 11.18 -10.12 1.13
C TYR A 98 12.51 -10.77 1.53
N ALA A 99 12.84 -10.84 2.82
CA ALA A 99 14.04 -11.53 3.29
C ALA A 99 14.03 -13.02 2.95
N LYS A 100 12.89 -13.70 3.14
CA LYS A 100 12.71 -15.12 2.75
C LYS A 100 12.82 -15.30 1.24
N TRP A 101 12.10 -14.48 0.48
CA TRP A 101 12.09 -14.51 -0.97
C TRP A 101 13.49 -14.28 -1.54
N LYS A 102 14.22 -13.28 -1.03
CA LYS A 102 15.60 -12.99 -1.44
C LYS A 102 16.54 -14.15 -1.13
N SER A 103 16.43 -14.77 0.05
CA SER A 103 17.23 -15.94 0.42
C SER A 103 17.00 -17.13 -0.52
N ALA A 104 15.74 -17.38 -0.89
CA ALA A 104 15.39 -18.46 -1.81
C ALA A 104 15.96 -18.22 -3.22
N ASN A 105 15.92 -16.98 -3.72
CA ASN A 105 16.38 -16.64 -5.07
C ASN A 105 17.91 -16.48 -5.17
N SER A 106 18.59 -16.11 -4.08
CA SER A 106 20.06 -15.97 -4.03
C SER A 106 20.81 -17.30 -3.85
N SER A 107 20.12 -18.39 -3.52
CA SER A 107 20.70 -19.73 -3.40
C SER A 107 20.75 -20.48 -4.75
N THR A 108 20.41 -19.80 -5.85
CA THR A 108 20.30 -20.38 -7.21
C THR A 108 21.46 -19.98 -8.13
N GLU A 109 22.53 -19.38 -7.61
CA GLU A 109 23.81 -19.15 -8.29
C GLU A 109 24.89 -20.09 -7.74
#